data_AF-A0A7S2PPT7-F1
#
_entry.id   AF-A0A7S2PPT7-F1
#
_cell.length_a   1.000
_cell.length_b   1.000
_cell.length_c   1.000
_cell.angle_alpha   90.00
_cell.angle_beta   90.00
_cell.angle_gamma   90.00
#
_symmetry.space_group_name_H-M   'P 1'
#
loop_
_entity.id
_entity.type
_entity.pdbx_description
1 polymer ?
#
loop_
_entity_poly.entity_id
_entity_poly.type
_entity_poly.pdbx_seq_one_letter_code
_entity_poly.pdbx_strand_id
1 'polypeptide(L)'
;RVFSEEEFVEILGSCPQVAPIPGQRGGPTVPVPVQVAGQQGRVCGFAGALGSYVVQLFDHGLRYEIPGEHLAQFEPAPGQRGGFDACWPLEEFGEIAAVQFAEDVSKHLLEQGFCVVQMFMTEEDRQAALEESMALKKWKLPKKEFEASYMGQDNGDKMCIIKQGDYLDEPENALERCNQQLSLIGLALEAVSNDALDIKIWGRVDAFLRAPLMNQYEAHFLRPEPLTRKDYDDGLVVGHVHFLERRKLFVLYNIDNNGGKVVLFPHGESPEAGIKIPLERNTMILVRTDELGYSYKPEGNSLAMQTWFVTQAYPHNLEEQDNMVSLPVLLHGNRVHAMSLATRLPGEALGMGAFWSMLLGGVDGLTTVPTGRWDMNAYYSEERTPNGGTSYAMHGGFVSDFDIIGFDNDFFSIAKEEAERMSPGQRVVLETGFEILHQAGHSKQSVRGLTCGTFLGDSGNDWQYMCGAQDAFKLMGM
;
A
#
# COMPACT_ATOMS: atom_id res chain seq x y z
N ARG A 1 2.18 -49.61 9.87
CA ARG A 1 2.59 -48.27 10.37
C ARG A 1 1.32 -47.56 10.81
N VAL A 2 1.39 -46.74 11.85
CA VAL A 2 0.27 -45.84 12.21
C VAL A 2 0.55 -44.51 11.52
N PHE A 3 -0.39 -44.02 10.74
CA PHE A 3 -0.29 -42.71 10.09
C PHE A 3 -0.92 -41.67 11.00
N SER A 4 -0.30 -40.50 11.13
CA SER A 4 -0.89 -39.38 11.85
C SER A 4 -1.89 -38.63 10.97
N GLU A 5 -2.78 -37.87 11.59
CA GLU A 5 -3.59 -36.88 10.88
C GLU A 5 -2.67 -35.84 10.23
N GLU A 6 -3.10 -35.29 9.10
CA GLU A 6 -2.33 -34.39 8.22
C GLU A 6 -1.09 -35.02 7.54
N GLU A 7 -0.78 -36.31 7.78
CA GLU A 7 0.32 -36.98 7.08
C GLU A 7 -0.02 -37.20 5.60
N PHE A 8 0.95 -36.91 4.73
CA PHE A 8 0.80 -37.12 3.28
C PHE A 8 1.14 -38.55 2.91
N VAL A 9 0.29 -39.13 2.07
CA VAL A 9 0.34 -40.55 1.70
C VAL A 9 0.14 -40.75 0.20
N GLU A 10 0.79 -41.79 -0.31
CA GLU A 10 0.55 -42.34 -1.65
C GLU A 10 -0.17 -43.68 -1.52
N ILE A 11 -1.15 -43.90 -2.39
CA ILE A 11 -1.91 -45.15 -2.44
C ILE A 11 -1.16 -46.16 -3.29
N LEU A 12 -0.78 -47.27 -2.68
CA LEU A 12 -0.01 -48.32 -3.34
C LEU A 12 -0.82 -49.02 -4.44
N GLY A 13 -0.11 -49.52 -5.46
CA GLY A 13 -0.65 -50.31 -6.57
C GLY A 13 -1.49 -51.54 -6.16
N SER A 14 -1.33 -51.99 -4.91
CA SER A 14 -2.09 -53.10 -4.32
C SER A 14 -3.52 -52.72 -3.89
N CYS A 15 -3.87 -51.43 -3.86
CA CYS A 15 -5.18 -50.98 -3.42
C CYS A 15 -6.28 -51.41 -4.40
N PRO A 16 -7.35 -52.09 -3.92
CA PRO A 16 -8.51 -52.38 -4.74
C PRO A 16 -9.28 -51.10 -5.09
N GLN A 17 -10.25 -51.22 -5.99
CA GLN A 17 -11.19 -50.14 -6.26
C GLN A 17 -12.01 -49.83 -5.01
N VAL A 18 -12.04 -48.55 -4.64
CA VAL A 18 -12.76 -48.05 -3.47
C VAL A 18 -13.73 -46.97 -3.91
N ALA A 19 -14.88 -46.89 -3.25
CA ALA A 19 -15.85 -45.85 -3.49
C ALA A 19 -15.54 -44.63 -2.62
N PRO A 20 -15.82 -43.40 -3.11
CA PRO A 20 -15.71 -42.21 -2.26
C PRO A 20 -16.72 -42.31 -1.10
N ILE A 21 -16.40 -41.69 0.03
CA ILE A 21 -17.32 -41.62 1.17
C ILE A 21 -18.62 -40.91 0.72
N PRO A 22 -19.82 -41.47 1.00
CA PRO A 22 -21.08 -40.89 0.56
C PRO A 22 -21.38 -39.55 1.24
N GLY A 23 -22.18 -38.71 0.58
CA GLY A 23 -22.66 -37.44 1.15
C GLY A 23 -21.62 -36.31 1.17
N GLN A 24 -20.47 -36.51 0.54
CA GLN A 24 -19.49 -35.45 0.30
C GLN A 24 -20.01 -34.46 -0.76
N ARG A 25 -19.76 -33.17 -0.54
CA ARG A 25 -20.04 -32.12 -1.52
C ARG A 25 -19.19 -32.35 -2.78
N GLY A 26 -19.81 -32.24 -3.96
CA GLY A 26 -19.14 -32.48 -5.25
C GLY A 26 -18.75 -33.95 -5.48
N GLY A 27 -19.20 -34.85 -4.60
CA GLY A 27 -19.05 -36.29 -4.75
C GLY A 27 -20.20 -36.88 -5.57
N PRO A 28 -20.00 -38.06 -6.17
CA PRO A 28 -21.05 -38.69 -6.97
C PRO A 28 -22.26 -39.04 -6.10
N THR A 29 -23.47 -38.77 -6.63
CA THR A 29 -24.75 -39.07 -5.96
C THR A 29 -24.89 -40.55 -5.58
N VAL A 30 -24.27 -41.43 -6.36
CA VAL A 30 -24.10 -42.86 -6.06
C VAL A 30 -22.60 -43.16 -6.02
N PRO A 31 -22.03 -43.52 -4.86
CA PRO A 31 -20.62 -43.88 -4.77
C PRO A 31 -20.32 -45.14 -5.57
N VAL A 32 -19.58 -44.99 -6.66
CA VAL A 32 -19.11 -46.12 -7.48
C VAL A 32 -17.64 -46.37 -7.16
N PRO A 33 -17.21 -47.64 -6.96
CA PRO A 33 -15.80 -47.96 -6.80
C PRO A 33 -14.96 -47.52 -8.00
N VAL A 34 -13.89 -46.77 -7.73
CA VAL A 34 -12.95 -46.27 -8.75
C VAL A 34 -11.52 -46.67 -8.39
N GLN A 35 -10.65 -46.71 -9.40
CA GLN A 35 -9.24 -47.01 -9.18
C GLN A 35 -8.51 -45.77 -8.66
N VAL A 36 -8.00 -45.87 -7.44
CA VAL A 36 -7.26 -44.77 -6.78
C VAL A 36 -5.78 -45.07 -6.56
N ALA A 37 -5.30 -46.24 -6.99
CA ALA A 37 -3.90 -46.60 -6.83
C ALA A 37 -2.98 -45.70 -7.66
N GLY A 38 -1.84 -45.31 -7.08
CA GLY A 38 -0.90 -44.35 -7.62
C GLY A 38 -1.29 -42.88 -7.37
N GLN A 39 -2.46 -42.63 -6.78
CA GLN A 39 -2.85 -41.28 -6.39
C GLN A 39 -2.27 -40.91 -5.02
N GLN A 40 -2.14 -39.61 -4.80
CA GLN A 40 -1.56 -39.01 -3.59
C GLN A 40 -2.65 -38.22 -2.85
N GLY A 41 -2.51 -38.15 -1.53
CA GLY A 41 -3.46 -37.44 -0.70
C GLY A 41 -2.95 -37.19 0.72
N ARG A 42 -3.85 -36.67 1.55
CA ARG A 42 -3.62 -36.41 2.97
C ARG A 42 -4.54 -37.27 3.84
N VAL A 43 -4.02 -37.79 4.94
CA VAL A 43 -4.81 -38.48 5.97
C VAL A 43 -5.64 -37.47 6.77
N CYS A 44 -6.97 -37.62 6.73
CA CYS A 44 -7.93 -36.80 7.48
C CYS A 44 -8.35 -37.43 8.81
N GLY A 45 -8.01 -38.68 9.08
CA GLY A 45 -8.43 -39.35 10.30
C GLY A 45 -8.50 -40.86 10.19
N PHE A 46 -8.75 -41.51 11.32
CA PHE A 46 -8.86 -42.96 11.42
C PHE A 46 -10.31 -43.42 11.24
N ALA A 47 -10.56 -44.27 10.25
CA ALA A 47 -11.84 -44.94 10.08
C ALA A 47 -11.78 -46.26 10.89
N GLY A 48 -12.50 -46.31 12.01
CA GLY A 48 -12.41 -47.40 13.02
C GLY A 48 -12.68 -48.83 12.53
N ALA A 49 -13.02 -49.05 11.26
CA ALA A 49 -13.16 -50.37 10.67
C ALA A 49 -11.79 -50.85 10.13
N LEU A 50 -11.30 -51.99 10.65
CA LEU A 50 -10.19 -52.77 10.07
C LEU A 50 -8.85 -52.03 9.84
N GLY A 51 -8.55 -50.96 10.58
CA GLY A 51 -7.27 -50.25 10.44
C GLY A 51 -7.19 -49.36 9.18
N SER A 52 -8.34 -48.90 8.70
CA SER A 52 -8.46 -47.98 7.58
C SER A 52 -8.31 -46.52 7.99
N TYR A 53 -7.90 -45.70 7.03
CA TYR A 53 -7.73 -44.26 7.18
C TYR A 53 -8.62 -43.54 6.17
N VAL A 54 -9.16 -42.39 6.57
CA VAL A 54 -9.82 -41.48 5.64
C VAL A 54 -8.74 -40.67 4.95
N VAL A 55 -8.63 -40.79 3.63
CA VAL A 55 -7.63 -40.08 2.81
C VAL A 55 -8.33 -39.16 1.83
N GLN A 56 -7.98 -37.87 1.84
CA GLN A 56 -8.42 -36.88 0.86
C GLN A 56 -7.41 -36.78 -0.28
N LEU A 57 -7.83 -37.03 -1.51
CA LEU A 57 -6.93 -37.04 -2.67
C LEU A 57 -6.69 -35.63 -3.21
N PHE A 58 -5.45 -35.34 -3.62
CA PHE A 58 -5.05 -33.99 -4.08
C PHE A 58 -5.66 -33.60 -5.44
N ASP A 59 -5.90 -34.55 -6.34
CA ASP A 59 -6.35 -34.29 -7.73
C ASP A 59 -7.81 -33.79 -7.82
N HIS A 60 -8.70 -34.34 -6.99
CA HIS A 60 -10.13 -34.02 -7.03
C HIS A 60 -10.77 -33.80 -5.65
N GLY A 61 -9.99 -33.80 -4.57
CA GLY A 61 -10.44 -33.40 -3.23
C GLY A 61 -11.45 -34.31 -2.52
N LEU A 62 -11.81 -35.44 -3.13
CA LEU A 62 -12.74 -36.42 -2.53
C LEU A 62 -12.01 -37.30 -1.52
N ARG A 63 -12.75 -37.72 -0.50
CA ARG A 63 -12.26 -38.58 0.59
C ARG A 63 -12.65 -40.04 0.39
N TYR A 64 -11.72 -40.93 0.70
CA TYR A 64 -11.86 -42.38 0.58
C TYR A 64 -11.45 -43.05 1.88
N GLU A 65 -12.09 -44.17 2.19
CA GLU A 65 -11.63 -45.05 3.26
C GLU A 65 -10.65 -46.08 2.67
N ILE A 66 -9.40 -46.05 3.13
CA ILE A 66 -8.31 -46.86 2.57
C ILE A 66 -7.62 -47.63 3.70
N PRO A 67 -7.51 -48.97 3.61
CA PRO A 67 -6.75 -49.77 4.56
C PRO A 67 -5.28 -49.30 4.64
N GLY A 68 -4.75 -49.15 5.85
CA GLY A 68 -3.38 -48.66 6.05
C GLY A 68 -2.27 -49.52 5.42
N GLU A 69 -2.56 -50.76 5.05
CA GLU A 69 -1.62 -51.64 4.32
C GLU A 69 -1.41 -51.21 2.85
N HIS A 70 -2.32 -50.40 2.32
CA HIS A 70 -2.24 -49.84 0.97
C HIS A 70 -1.72 -48.41 0.95
N LEU A 71 -1.24 -47.88 2.08
CA LEU A 71 -0.71 -46.53 2.20
C LEU A 71 0.80 -46.56 2.41
N ALA A 72 1.50 -45.64 1.76
CA ALA A 72 2.90 -45.32 2.02
C ALA A 72 3.07 -43.83 2.28
N GLN A 73 4.08 -43.46 3.04
CA GLN A 73 4.41 -42.05 3.27
C GLN A 73 4.83 -41.40 1.95
N PHE A 74 4.30 -40.21 1.71
CA PHE A 74 4.62 -39.39 0.55
C PHE A 74 5.22 -38.07 1.00
N GLU A 75 6.29 -37.63 0.34
CA GLU A 75 6.83 -36.29 0.50
C GLU A 75 6.63 -35.54 -0.82
N PRO A 76 5.84 -34.45 -0.83
CA PRO A 76 5.59 -33.69 -2.04
C PRO A 76 6.87 -33.05 -2.55
N ALA A 77 7.01 -32.97 -3.88
CA ALA A 77 8.05 -32.14 -4.47
C ALA A 77 7.79 -30.66 -4.13
N PRO A 78 8.84 -29.82 -4.07
CA PRO A 78 8.66 -28.38 -3.89
C PRO A 78 7.80 -27.78 -5.01
N GLY A 79 7.09 -26.69 -4.72
CA GLY A 79 6.19 -26.02 -5.67
C GLY A 79 6.85 -25.68 -7.01
N GLN A 80 8.12 -25.28 -6.99
CA GLN A 80 8.92 -24.99 -8.19
C GLN A 80 9.06 -26.17 -9.17
N ARG A 81 8.82 -27.40 -8.70
CA ARG A 81 8.99 -28.63 -9.47
C ARG A 81 7.66 -29.36 -9.74
N GLY A 82 6.52 -28.71 -9.52
CA GLY A 82 5.20 -29.31 -9.73
C GLY A 82 4.68 -30.11 -8.54
N GLY A 83 5.05 -29.70 -7.33
CA GLY A 83 4.33 -30.12 -6.13
C GLY A 83 3.82 -28.90 -5.38
N PHE A 84 3.96 -28.89 -4.05
CA PHE A 84 3.47 -27.81 -3.21
C PHE A 84 4.34 -27.65 -1.96
N ASP A 85 4.34 -26.43 -1.42
CA ASP A 85 5.11 -26.02 -0.25
C ASP A 85 4.26 -26.04 1.03
N ALA A 86 2.93 -25.87 0.89
CA ALA A 86 1.96 -25.97 1.98
C ALA A 86 0.65 -26.62 1.49
N CYS A 87 -0.15 -27.14 2.41
CA CYS A 87 -1.42 -27.80 2.09
C CYS A 87 -2.58 -27.07 2.79
N TRP A 88 -3.66 -26.82 2.06
CA TRP A 88 -4.82 -26.10 2.61
C TRP A 88 -5.41 -26.84 3.82
N PRO A 89 -5.65 -26.16 4.95
CA PRO A 89 -6.05 -26.81 6.19
C PRO A 89 -7.44 -27.43 6.07
N LEU A 90 -7.68 -28.53 6.79
CA LEU A 90 -9.02 -29.11 6.93
C LEU A 90 -9.87 -28.25 7.88
N GLU A 91 -11.05 -27.84 7.41
CA GLU A 91 -12.00 -27.04 8.20
C GLU A 91 -12.37 -27.68 9.54
N GLU A 92 -12.37 -29.02 9.61
CA GLU A 92 -12.74 -29.82 10.78
C GLU A 92 -11.76 -29.72 11.96
N PHE A 93 -10.54 -29.22 11.73
CA PHE A 93 -9.47 -29.17 12.75
C PHE A 93 -9.32 -27.79 13.40
N GLY A 94 -10.15 -26.83 13.00
CA GLY A 94 -10.28 -25.52 13.65
C GLY A 94 -9.01 -24.65 13.58
N GLU A 95 -8.83 -23.81 14.60
CA GLU A 95 -7.83 -22.74 14.62
C GLU A 95 -6.37 -23.24 14.58
N ILE A 96 -6.07 -24.40 15.15
CA ILE A 96 -4.68 -24.91 15.25
C ILE A 96 -4.12 -25.22 13.87
N ALA A 97 -4.89 -25.90 13.02
CA ALA A 97 -4.47 -26.21 11.65
C ALA A 97 -4.29 -24.95 10.80
N ALA A 98 -5.14 -23.93 11.03
CA ALA A 98 -5.02 -22.65 10.34
C ALA A 98 -3.75 -21.88 10.74
N VAL A 99 -3.37 -21.89 12.03
CA VAL A 99 -2.13 -21.26 12.51
C VAL A 99 -0.90 -21.95 11.92
N GLN A 100 -0.84 -23.27 11.98
CA GLN A 100 0.29 -24.03 11.44
C GLN A 100 0.43 -23.82 9.93
N PHE A 101 -0.69 -23.87 9.20
CA PHE A 101 -0.72 -23.54 7.78
C PHE A 101 -0.18 -22.13 7.51
N ALA A 102 -0.60 -21.14 8.29
CA ALA A 102 -0.16 -19.76 8.11
C ALA A 102 1.34 -19.57 8.40
N GLU A 103 1.89 -20.28 9.40
CA GLU A 103 3.33 -20.32 9.68
C GLU A 103 4.12 -20.94 8.52
N ASP A 104 3.65 -22.08 7.99
CA ASP A 104 4.30 -22.77 6.87
C ASP A 104 4.31 -21.89 5.61
N VAL A 105 3.19 -21.24 5.30
CA VAL A 105 3.10 -20.30 4.16
C VAL A 105 4.03 -19.10 4.38
N SER A 106 4.04 -18.51 5.58
CA SER A 106 4.87 -17.35 5.91
C SER A 106 6.36 -17.68 5.81
N LYS A 107 6.77 -18.86 6.26
CA LYS A 107 8.16 -19.34 6.15
C LYS A 107 8.61 -19.39 4.69
N HIS A 108 7.82 -20.00 3.79
CA HIS A 108 8.18 -20.09 2.38
C HIS A 108 8.16 -18.71 1.70
N LEU A 109 7.21 -17.84 2.05
CA LEU A 109 7.19 -16.47 1.56
C LEU A 109 8.43 -15.66 1.98
N LEU A 110 9.00 -15.92 3.16
CA LEU A 110 10.25 -15.29 3.62
C LEU A 110 11.50 -15.86 2.94
N GLU A 111 11.56 -17.18 2.76
CA GLU A 111 12.77 -17.85 2.27
C GLU A 111 12.97 -17.67 0.76
N GLN A 112 11.89 -17.71 -0.03
CA GLN A 112 11.96 -17.68 -1.50
C GLN A 112 11.06 -16.62 -2.17
N GLY A 113 10.26 -15.87 -1.41
CA GLY A 113 9.38 -14.81 -1.94
C GLY A 113 8.05 -15.30 -2.51
N PHE A 114 7.78 -16.62 -2.50
CA PHE A 114 6.52 -17.20 -2.96
C PHE A 114 6.21 -18.53 -2.24
N CYS A 115 4.97 -18.99 -2.33
CA CYS A 115 4.53 -20.27 -1.78
C CYS A 115 3.46 -20.89 -2.70
N VAL A 116 3.61 -22.18 -3.02
CA VAL A 116 2.58 -22.95 -3.73
C VAL A 116 1.78 -23.77 -2.72
N VAL A 117 0.47 -23.55 -2.69
CA VAL A 117 -0.46 -24.21 -1.77
C VAL A 117 -1.30 -25.23 -2.53
N GLN A 118 -1.34 -26.46 -2.03
CA GLN A 118 -2.27 -27.49 -2.48
C GLN A 118 -3.68 -27.17 -1.97
N MET A 119 -4.60 -26.94 -2.89
CA MET A 119 -6.03 -26.73 -2.64
C MET A 119 -6.81 -28.01 -2.89
N PHE A 120 -8.10 -27.99 -2.58
CA PHE A 120 -9.00 -29.11 -2.84
C PHE A 120 -10.27 -28.60 -3.50
N MET A 121 -10.53 -29.09 -4.71
CA MET A 121 -11.74 -28.77 -5.46
C MET A 121 -12.18 -30.01 -6.25
N THR A 122 -13.47 -30.30 -6.19
CA THR A 122 -14.06 -31.43 -6.91
C THR A 122 -14.20 -31.12 -8.39
N GLU A 123 -14.26 -32.17 -9.22
CA GLU A 123 -14.47 -32.00 -10.67
C GLU A 123 -15.84 -31.37 -10.97
N GLU A 124 -16.86 -31.69 -10.17
CA GLU A 124 -18.20 -31.10 -10.29
C GLU A 124 -18.17 -29.58 -10.01
N ASP A 125 -17.57 -29.17 -8.88
CA ASP A 125 -17.42 -27.74 -8.56
C ASP A 125 -16.60 -27.01 -9.62
N ARG A 126 -15.53 -27.65 -10.13
CA ARG A 126 -14.66 -27.06 -11.16
C ARG A 126 -15.42 -26.82 -12.46
N GLN A 127 -16.22 -27.81 -12.89
CA GLN A 127 -17.05 -27.69 -14.08
C GLN A 127 -18.14 -26.62 -13.90
N ALA A 128 -18.78 -26.55 -12.73
CA ALA A 128 -19.72 -25.48 -12.40
C ALA A 128 -19.05 -24.09 -12.49
N ALA A 129 -17.85 -23.93 -11.93
CA ALA A 129 -17.10 -22.66 -12.01
C ALA A 129 -16.77 -22.26 -13.45
N LEU A 130 -16.42 -23.21 -14.31
CA LEU A 130 -16.21 -22.98 -15.74
C LEU A 130 -17.50 -22.50 -16.43
N GLU A 131 -18.62 -23.16 -16.20
CA GLU A 131 -19.92 -22.79 -16.79
C GLU A 131 -20.38 -21.41 -16.33
N GLU A 132 -20.27 -21.12 -15.03
CA GLU A 132 -20.55 -19.81 -14.44
C GLU A 132 -19.67 -18.71 -15.05
N SER A 133 -18.38 -19.02 -15.29
CA SER A 133 -17.44 -18.05 -15.90
C SER A 133 -17.83 -17.68 -17.34
N MET A 134 -18.38 -18.63 -18.10
CA MET A 134 -18.84 -18.40 -19.47
C MET A 134 -20.08 -17.49 -19.53
N ALA A 135 -20.89 -17.46 -18.46
CA ALA A 135 -22.05 -16.58 -18.36
C ALA A 135 -21.68 -15.10 -18.07
N LEU A 136 -20.43 -14.83 -17.66
CA LEU A 136 -19.96 -13.47 -17.38
C LEU A 136 -19.80 -12.65 -18.67
N LYS A 137 -20.32 -11.42 -18.64
CA LYS A 137 -20.38 -10.53 -19.83
C LYS A 137 -19.35 -9.40 -19.82
N LYS A 138 -18.66 -9.15 -18.69
CA LYS A 138 -17.83 -7.96 -18.46
C LYS A 138 -16.33 -8.24 -18.56
N TRP A 139 -15.93 -9.04 -19.55
CA TRP A 139 -14.52 -9.29 -19.84
C TRP A 139 -13.86 -8.06 -20.46
N LYS A 140 -12.67 -7.72 -19.97
CA LYS A 140 -11.88 -6.56 -20.43
C LYS A 140 -10.39 -6.81 -20.26
N LEU A 141 -9.57 -6.01 -20.93
CA LEU A 141 -8.15 -5.84 -20.57
C LEU A 141 -7.98 -4.55 -19.75
N PRO A 142 -6.99 -4.48 -18.85
CA PRO A 142 -6.59 -3.23 -18.23
C PRO A 142 -6.17 -2.18 -19.28
N LYS A 143 -6.08 -0.91 -18.85
CA LYS A 143 -5.41 0.11 -19.66
C LYS A 143 -3.97 -0.30 -19.93
N LYS A 144 -3.44 0.06 -21.09
CA LYS A 144 -2.11 -0.38 -21.56
C LYS A 144 -1.00 -0.15 -20.54
N GLU A 145 -1.05 0.99 -19.85
CA GLU A 145 -0.07 1.40 -18.84
C GLU A 145 -0.22 0.63 -17.50
N PHE A 146 -1.39 0.05 -17.25
CA PHE A 146 -1.70 -0.68 -16.00
C PHE A 146 -1.64 -2.20 -16.16
N GLU A 147 -1.59 -2.70 -17.40
CA GLU A 147 -1.66 -4.11 -17.71
C GLU A 147 -0.58 -4.92 -16.99
N ALA A 148 0.69 -4.52 -17.13
CA ALA A 148 1.80 -5.21 -16.48
C ALA A 148 1.66 -5.26 -14.95
N SER A 149 1.05 -4.23 -14.36
CA SER A 149 0.84 -4.15 -12.92
C SER A 149 -0.23 -5.13 -12.43
N TYR A 150 -1.33 -5.32 -13.17
CA TYR A 150 -2.43 -6.19 -12.75
C TYR A 150 -2.35 -7.62 -13.30
N MET A 151 -1.76 -7.81 -14.47
CA MET A 151 -1.80 -9.08 -15.20
C MET A 151 -0.44 -9.76 -15.30
N GLY A 152 0.63 -9.08 -14.88
CA GLY A 152 2.01 -9.50 -15.07
C GLY A 152 2.55 -9.11 -16.45
N GLN A 153 3.85 -9.33 -16.66
CA GLN A 153 4.48 -9.07 -17.97
C GLN A 153 4.06 -10.12 -19.01
N ASP A 154 4.02 -9.73 -20.29
CA ASP A 154 3.61 -10.57 -21.43
C ASP A 154 2.21 -11.21 -21.28
N ASN A 155 1.23 -10.44 -20.80
CA ASN A 155 -0.12 -10.95 -20.58
C ASN A 155 -0.80 -11.40 -21.89
N GLY A 156 -1.42 -12.59 -21.85
CA GLY A 156 -2.26 -13.13 -22.93
C GLY A 156 -3.73 -13.31 -22.55
N ASP A 157 -4.13 -12.91 -21.34
CA ASP A 157 -5.44 -13.19 -20.78
C ASP A 157 -6.30 -11.94 -20.66
N LYS A 158 -7.61 -12.15 -20.75
CA LYS A 158 -8.63 -11.17 -20.37
C LYS A 158 -9.02 -11.33 -18.91
N MET A 159 -9.54 -10.26 -18.32
CA MET A 159 -10.00 -10.25 -16.92
C MET A 159 -11.48 -9.89 -16.78
N CYS A 160 -12.13 -10.47 -15.78
CA CYS A 160 -13.45 -10.06 -15.29
C CYS A 160 -13.38 -9.83 -13.78
N ILE A 161 -13.92 -8.71 -13.29
CA ILE A 161 -13.91 -8.39 -11.86
C ILE A 161 -15.05 -9.14 -11.16
N ILE A 162 -14.72 -9.89 -10.12
CA ILE A 162 -15.63 -10.55 -9.20
C ILE A 162 -15.58 -9.78 -7.88
N LYS A 163 -16.73 -9.25 -7.46
CA LYS A 163 -16.81 -8.47 -6.23
C LYS A 163 -16.55 -9.36 -5.02
N GLN A 164 -15.91 -8.79 -4.01
CA GLN A 164 -15.82 -9.43 -2.71
C GLN A 164 -17.22 -9.57 -2.10
N GLY A 165 -17.60 -10.80 -1.74
CA GLY A 165 -18.75 -11.09 -0.87
C GLY A 165 -18.34 -11.09 0.60
N ASP A 166 -19.33 -11.12 1.49
CA ASP A 166 -19.05 -11.44 2.90
C ASP A 166 -18.59 -12.90 2.98
N TYR A 167 -17.47 -13.14 3.65
CA TYR A 167 -16.94 -14.50 3.78
C TYR A 167 -17.71 -15.33 4.82
N LEU A 168 -18.57 -14.70 5.61
CA LEU A 168 -19.48 -15.38 6.54
C LEU A 168 -20.75 -15.89 5.85
N ASP A 169 -21.10 -15.33 4.69
CA ASP A 169 -22.25 -15.77 3.92
C ASP A 169 -21.98 -17.12 3.25
N GLU A 170 -23.02 -17.95 3.14
CA GLU A 170 -22.93 -19.21 2.43
C GLU A 170 -22.84 -18.93 0.91
N PRO A 171 -21.80 -19.40 0.22
CA PRO A 171 -21.58 -19.07 -1.19
C PRO A 171 -22.64 -19.74 -2.08
N GLU A 172 -23.29 -18.95 -2.92
CA GLU A 172 -24.41 -19.41 -3.76
C GLU A 172 -23.93 -20.30 -4.91
N ASN A 173 -22.70 -20.08 -5.37
CA ASN A 173 -22.15 -20.70 -6.58
C ASN A 173 -20.65 -21.07 -6.45
N ALA A 174 -20.10 -21.78 -7.43
CA ALA A 174 -18.73 -22.29 -7.36
C ALA A 174 -17.68 -21.18 -7.43
N LEU A 175 -17.92 -20.13 -8.23
CA LEU A 175 -17.01 -18.97 -8.29
C LEU A 175 -16.97 -18.20 -6.97
N GLU A 176 -18.09 -18.03 -6.28
CA GLU A 176 -18.15 -17.42 -4.95
C GLU A 176 -17.38 -18.24 -3.92
N ARG A 177 -17.45 -19.57 -3.98
CA ARG A 177 -16.59 -20.46 -3.17
C ARG A 177 -15.12 -20.20 -3.42
N CYS A 178 -14.70 -20.15 -4.69
CA CYS A 178 -13.31 -19.84 -5.02
C CYS A 178 -12.89 -18.47 -4.49
N ASN A 179 -13.77 -17.47 -4.58
CA ASN A 179 -13.52 -16.13 -4.05
C ASN A 179 -13.50 -16.09 -2.51
N GLN A 180 -14.28 -16.94 -1.84
CA GLN A 180 -14.28 -17.09 -0.38
C GLN A 180 -12.95 -17.70 0.09
N GLN A 181 -12.40 -18.70 -0.61
CA GLN A 181 -11.06 -19.25 -0.30
C GLN A 181 -9.97 -18.17 -0.33
N LEU A 182 -10.06 -17.21 -1.26
CA LEU A 182 -9.17 -16.05 -1.31
C LEU A 182 -9.36 -15.09 -0.11
N SER A 183 -10.55 -15.02 0.50
CA SER A 183 -10.74 -14.27 1.75
C SER A 183 -10.17 -15.04 2.95
N LEU A 184 -10.41 -16.35 3.02
CA LEU A 184 -9.97 -17.21 4.12
C LEU A 184 -8.44 -17.26 4.25
N ILE A 185 -7.71 -17.30 3.13
CA ILE A 185 -6.25 -17.26 3.18
C ILE A 185 -5.74 -15.93 3.73
N GLY A 186 -6.45 -14.84 3.44
CA GLY A 186 -6.14 -13.51 3.99
C GLY A 186 -6.27 -13.47 5.51
N LEU A 187 -7.36 -14.05 6.03
CA LEU A 187 -7.59 -14.17 7.48
C LEU A 187 -6.54 -15.06 8.16
N ALA A 188 -6.20 -16.20 7.54
CA ALA A 188 -5.17 -17.08 8.07
C ALA A 188 -3.81 -16.37 8.16
N LEU A 189 -3.45 -15.61 7.11
CA LEU A 189 -2.20 -14.87 7.08
C LEU A 189 -2.21 -13.62 7.97
N GLU A 190 -3.35 -12.97 8.19
CA GLU A 190 -3.45 -11.79 9.06
C GLU A 190 -2.89 -12.08 10.47
N ALA A 191 -3.13 -13.28 10.99
CA ALA A 191 -2.68 -13.69 12.33
C ALA A 191 -1.15 -13.75 12.50
N VAL A 192 -0.38 -13.96 11.42
CA VAL A 192 1.07 -14.17 11.45
C VAL A 192 1.87 -13.19 10.59
N SER A 193 1.22 -12.51 9.65
CA SER A 193 1.87 -11.69 8.62
C SER A 193 2.62 -10.47 9.17
N ASN A 194 2.15 -9.86 10.26
CA ASN A 194 2.81 -8.68 10.82
C ASN A 194 4.17 -9.02 11.46
N ASP A 195 4.24 -10.11 12.21
CA ASP A 195 5.46 -10.50 12.93
C ASP A 195 6.43 -11.26 12.03
N ALA A 196 5.92 -12.09 11.11
CA ALA A 196 6.75 -12.90 10.23
C ALA A 196 7.17 -12.16 8.96
N LEU A 197 6.23 -11.54 8.24
CA LEU A 197 6.45 -11.01 6.89
C LEU A 197 6.77 -9.51 6.83
N ASP A 198 6.66 -8.79 7.94
CA ASP A 198 6.67 -7.31 7.99
C ASP A 198 5.61 -6.70 7.05
N ILE A 199 4.49 -7.42 6.86
CA ILE A 199 3.37 -7.01 6.02
C ILE A 199 2.10 -7.03 6.87
N LYS A 200 1.58 -5.85 7.19
CA LYS A 200 0.25 -5.74 7.81
C LYS A 200 -0.84 -5.78 6.74
N ILE A 201 -1.50 -6.93 6.57
CA ILE A 201 -2.66 -7.07 5.69
C ILE A 201 -3.81 -6.21 6.24
N TRP A 202 -4.27 -5.24 5.46
CA TRP A 202 -5.42 -4.38 5.84
C TRP A 202 -6.69 -4.75 5.10
N GLY A 203 -6.56 -5.29 3.90
CA GLY A 203 -7.69 -5.68 3.09
C GLY A 203 -7.27 -6.35 1.81
N ARG A 204 -8.28 -6.69 1.02
CA ARG A 204 -8.15 -7.42 -0.24
C ARG A 204 -8.77 -6.61 -1.38
N VAL A 205 -8.12 -6.63 -2.54
CA VAL A 205 -8.71 -6.08 -3.78
C VAL A 205 -9.73 -7.06 -4.33
N ASP A 206 -10.82 -6.56 -4.93
CA ASP A 206 -11.77 -7.40 -5.67
C ASP A 206 -11.05 -8.43 -6.56
N ALA A 207 -11.53 -9.66 -6.56
CA ALA A 207 -10.88 -10.73 -7.31
C ALA A 207 -11.04 -10.54 -8.81
N PHE A 208 -10.03 -10.93 -9.58
CA PHE A 208 -10.08 -10.95 -11.04
C PHE A 208 -10.08 -12.38 -11.53
N LEU A 209 -11.12 -12.74 -12.26
CA LEU A 209 -11.14 -13.97 -13.03
C LEU A 209 -10.33 -13.76 -14.31
N ARG A 210 -9.39 -14.67 -14.58
CA ARG A 210 -8.53 -14.68 -15.77
C ARG A 210 -8.90 -15.84 -16.67
N ALA A 211 -8.96 -15.56 -17.96
CA ALA A 211 -9.08 -16.58 -18.99
C ALA A 211 -8.27 -16.17 -20.24
N PRO A 212 -7.67 -17.12 -20.97
CA PRO A 212 -7.01 -16.83 -22.24
C PRO A 212 -7.95 -16.17 -23.25
N LEU A 213 -7.39 -15.32 -24.11
CA LEU A 213 -8.11 -14.80 -25.27
C LEU A 213 -8.43 -15.94 -26.24
N MET A 214 -9.69 -16.06 -26.67
CA MET A 214 -10.14 -17.21 -27.48
C MET A 214 -9.61 -17.18 -28.90
N ASN A 215 -9.43 -15.98 -29.47
CA ASN A 215 -8.95 -15.81 -30.85
C ASN A 215 -8.48 -14.37 -31.10
N GLN A 216 -7.85 -14.17 -32.26
CA GLN A 216 -7.37 -12.85 -32.70
C GLN A 216 -8.49 -11.82 -32.87
N TYR A 217 -9.71 -12.25 -33.14
CA TYR A 217 -10.86 -11.36 -33.25
C TYR A 217 -11.18 -10.76 -31.87
N GLU A 218 -11.33 -11.59 -30.83
CA GLU A 218 -11.52 -11.12 -29.46
C GLU A 218 -10.37 -10.22 -28.99
N ALA A 219 -9.12 -10.58 -29.29
CA ALA A 219 -7.94 -9.76 -28.99
C ALA A 219 -8.01 -8.36 -29.63
N HIS A 220 -8.58 -8.25 -30.85
CA HIS A 220 -8.76 -6.96 -31.51
C HIS A 220 -9.79 -6.07 -30.80
N PHE A 221 -10.91 -6.63 -30.32
CA PHE A 221 -11.96 -5.88 -29.64
C PHE A 221 -11.59 -5.50 -28.21
N LEU A 222 -10.91 -6.39 -27.49
CA LEU A 222 -10.53 -6.15 -26.09
C LEU A 222 -9.20 -5.40 -25.93
N ARG A 223 -8.56 -4.99 -27.03
CA ARG A 223 -7.22 -4.39 -27.03
C ARG A 223 -7.03 -3.34 -25.91
N PRO A 224 -5.91 -3.35 -25.17
CA PRO A 224 -5.65 -2.36 -24.14
C PRO A 224 -5.67 -0.94 -24.72
N GLU A 225 -6.60 -0.12 -24.24
CA GLU A 225 -6.62 1.29 -24.59
C GLU A 225 -5.57 2.05 -23.77
N PRO A 226 -4.90 3.06 -24.36
CA PRO A 226 -4.03 3.95 -23.59
C PRO A 226 -4.84 4.82 -22.62
N LEU A 227 -4.16 5.37 -21.63
CA LEU A 227 -4.75 6.36 -20.73
C LEU A 227 -5.19 7.61 -21.50
N THR A 228 -6.40 8.07 -21.19
CA THR A 228 -6.98 9.31 -21.70
C THR A 228 -6.94 10.40 -20.64
N ARG A 229 -7.11 11.67 -21.04
CA ARG A 229 -7.16 12.78 -20.08
C ARG A 229 -8.27 12.59 -19.03
N LYS A 230 -9.42 12.05 -19.46
CA LYS A 230 -10.54 11.74 -18.56
C LYS A 230 -10.13 10.73 -17.48
N ASP A 231 -9.30 9.74 -17.80
CA ASP A 231 -8.83 8.76 -16.81
C ASP A 231 -7.96 9.41 -15.72
N TYR A 232 -7.23 10.50 -16.03
CA TYR A 232 -6.52 11.30 -15.03
C TYR A 232 -7.50 12.11 -14.17
N ASP A 233 -8.47 12.78 -14.80
CA ASP A 233 -9.44 13.62 -14.11
C ASP A 233 -10.37 12.79 -13.20
N ASP A 234 -10.70 11.55 -13.60
CA ASP A 234 -11.46 10.56 -12.81
C ASP A 234 -10.61 9.90 -11.70
N GLY A 235 -9.32 10.26 -11.57
CA GLY A 235 -8.43 9.77 -10.51
C GLY A 235 -7.92 8.34 -10.68
N LEU A 236 -8.12 7.69 -11.85
CA LEU A 236 -7.72 6.30 -12.07
C LEU A 236 -6.20 6.10 -11.95
N VAL A 237 -5.40 7.08 -12.41
CA VAL A 237 -3.94 7.01 -12.32
C VAL A 237 -3.47 7.09 -10.86
N VAL A 238 -4.06 7.99 -10.08
CA VAL A 238 -3.76 8.12 -8.64
C VAL A 238 -4.16 6.85 -7.89
N GLY A 239 -5.35 6.33 -8.15
CA GLY A 239 -5.81 5.06 -7.59
C GLY A 239 -4.88 3.89 -7.95
N HIS A 240 -4.36 3.87 -9.19
CA HIS A 240 -3.40 2.86 -9.62
C HIS A 240 -2.07 2.98 -8.86
N VAL A 241 -1.52 4.18 -8.71
CA VAL A 241 -0.28 4.40 -7.94
C VAL A 241 -0.46 3.95 -6.49
N HIS A 242 -1.56 4.32 -5.84
CA HIS A 242 -1.84 3.85 -4.47
C HIS A 242 -1.98 2.32 -4.39
N PHE A 243 -2.55 1.70 -5.41
CA PHE A 243 -2.57 0.23 -5.49
C PHE A 243 -1.14 -0.33 -5.60
N LEU A 244 -0.26 0.25 -6.41
CA LEU A 244 1.13 -0.18 -6.54
C LEU A 244 1.92 -0.06 -5.23
N GLU A 245 1.71 1.01 -4.47
CA GLU A 245 2.37 1.26 -3.19
C GLU A 245 1.92 0.28 -2.10
N ARG A 246 0.63 -0.08 -2.12
CA ARG A 246 0.00 -0.86 -1.04
C ARG A 246 -0.04 -2.36 -1.29
N ARG A 247 0.00 -2.82 -2.53
CA ARG A 247 0.00 -4.26 -2.85
C ARG A 247 1.29 -4.89 -2.34
N LYS A 248 1.16 -5.97 -1.57
CA LYS A 248 2.32 -6.71 -1.04
C LYS A 248 2.25 -8.17 -1.41
N LEU A 249 1.10 -8.80 -1.18
CA LEU A 249 0.90 -10.21 -1.51
C LEU A 249 -0.07 -10.35 -2.68
N PHE A 250 0.37 -11.02 -3.71
CA PHE A 250 -0.45 -11.49 -4.82
C PHE A 250 -0.85 -12.93 -4.57
N VAL A 251 -2.09 -13.25 -4.88
CA VAL A 251 -2.61 -14.62 -4.82
C VAL A 251 -3.22 -14.97 -6.16
N LEU A 252 -2.86 -16.13 -6.68
CA LEU A 252 -3.38 -16.71 -7.91
C LEU A 252 -3.91 -18.12 -7.61
N TYR A 253 -5.22 -18.28 -7.63
CA TYR A 253 -5.87 -19.57 -7.48
C TYR A 253 -6.19 -20.19 -8.85
N ASN A 254 -5.54 -21.30 -9.17
CA ASN A 254 -5.74 -22.04 -10.41
C ASN A 254 -6.96 -22.97 -10.28
N ILE A 255 -8.09 -22.55 -10.84
CA ILE A 255 -9.35 -23.30 -10.80
C ILE A 255 -9.30 -24.46 -11.81
N ASP A 256 -8.97 -24.14 -13.06
CA ASP A 256 -8.75 -25.14 -14.11
C ASP A 256 -7.65 -24.67 -15.08
N ASN A 257 -6.90 -25.63 -15.62
CA ASN A 257 -5.85 -25.36 -16.60
C ASN A 257 -5.47 -26.64 -17.34
N ASN A 258 -4.90 -26.48 -18.54
CA ASN A 258 -4.25 -27.54 -19.30
C ASN A 258 -2.71 -27.46 -19.18
N GLY A 259 -2.21 -26.91 -18.06
CA GLY A 259 -0.79 -26.64 -17.84
C GLY A 259 -0.36 -25.22 -18.19
N GLY A 260 0.93 -25.05 -18.42
CA GLY A 260 1.60 -23.76 -18.57
C GLY A 260 2.46 -23.44 -17.35
N LYS A 261 2.80 -22.17 -17.15
CA LYS A 261 3.70 -21.74 -16.08
C LYS A 261 3.48 -20.32 -15.61
N VAL A 262 3.76 -20.09 -14.34
CA VAL A 262 4.05 -18.76 -13.79
C VAL A 262 5.55 -18.59 -13.74
N VAL A 263 6.05 -17.45 -14.22
CA VAL A 263 7.46 -17.11 -14.14
C VAL A 263 7.63 -15.97 -13.16
N LEU A 264 8.39 -16.20 -12.09
CA LEU A 264 8.69 -15.21 -11.05
C LEU A 264 10.13 -14.72 -11.19
N PHE A 265 10.35 -13.42 -11.10
CA PHE A 265 11.68 -12.84 -11.30
C PHE A 265 11.85 -11.58 -10.43
N PRO A 266 13.05 -11.27 -9.93
CA PRO A 266 13.31 -10.03 -9.21
C PRO A 266 12.96 -8.80 -10.05
N HIS A 267 12.48 -7.74 -9.41
CA HIS A 267 12.20 -6.48 -10.10
C HIS A 267 13.47 -5.93 -10.77
N GLY A 268 13.37 -5.60 -12.07
CA GLY A 268 14.49 -5.11 -12.87
C GLY A 268 15.22 -6.19 -13.68
N GLU A 269 14.92 -7.48 -13.45
CA GLU A 269 15.42 -8.59 -14.25
C GLU A 269 14.42 -9.02 -15.35
N SER A 270 14.92 -9.76 -16.34
CA SER A 270 14.10 -10.30 -17.43
C SER A 270 13.35 -11.57 -16.99
N PRO A 271 12.09 -11.78 -17.42
CA PRO A 271 11.36 -13.02 -17.17
C PRO A 271 12.09 -14.29 -17.61
N GLU A 272 12.99 -14.23 -18.59
CA GLU A 272 13.68 -15.41 -19.10
C GLU A 272 14.56 -16.12 -18.06
N ALA A 273 15.13 -15.34 -17.12
CA ALA A 273 15.97 -15.83 -16.03
C ALA A 273 15.18 -16.22 -14.77
N GLY A 274 13.86 -15.99 -14.77
CA GLY A 274 13.00 -16.22 -13.61
C GLY A 274 12.74 -17.68 -13.27
N ILE A 275 12.31 -17.91 -12.04
CA ILE A 275 11.84 -19.20 -11.52
C ILE A 275 10.53 -19.57 -12.21
N LYS A 276 10.47 -20.76 -12.80
CA LYS A 276 9.31 -21.25 -13.56
C LYS A 276 8.54 -22.24 -12.71
N ILE A 277 7.36 -21.83 -12.25
CA ILE A 277 6.44 -22.67 -11.48
C ILE A 277 5.42 -23.25 -12.47
N PRO A 278 5.29 -24.57 -12.59
CA PRO A 278 4.27 -25.18 -13.44
C PRO A 278 2.87 -24.86 -12.92
N LEU A 279 1.93 -24.67 -13.85
CA LEU A 279 0.52 -24.51 -13.50
C LEU A 279 -0.11 -25.89 -13.38
N GLU A 280 -0.68 -26.17 -12.21
CA GLU A 280 -1.39 -27.41 -11.92
C GLU A 280 -2.77 -27.09 -11.37
N ARG A 281 -3.69 -28.03 -11.51
CA ARG A 281 -5.05 -27.89 -10.96
C ARG A 281 -5.02 -27.92 -9.44
N ASN A 282 -6.01 -27.32 -8.81
CA ASN A 282 -6.10 -27.24 -7.34
C ASN A 282 -4.83 -26.67 -6.69
N THR A 283 -4.19 -25.70 -7.32
CA THR A 283 -3.03 -25.01 -6.74
C THR A 283 -3.35 -23.54 -6.55
N MET A 284 -2.89 -22.98 -5.43
CA MET A 284 -2.92 -21.55 -5.18
C MET A 284 -1.49 -21.06 -4.99
N ILE A 285 -1.09 -20.04 -5.74
CA ILE A 285 0.26 -19.49 -5.71
C ILE A 285 0.21 -18.13 -5.04
N LEU A 286 1.00 -17.95 -3.99
CA LEU A 286 1.19 -16.70 -3.29
C LEU A 286 2.56 -16.13 -3.64
N VAL A 287 2.63 -14.83 -3.90
CA VAL A 287 3.88 -14.16 -4.29
C VAL A 287 4.01 -12.82 -3.58
N ARG A 288 5.19 -12.54 -3.05
CA ARG A 288 5.64 -11.24 -2.56
C ARG A 288 5.91 -10.29 -3.73
N THR A 289 4.91 -9.49 -4.07
CA THR A 289 4.98 -8.55 -5.21
C THR A 289 5.85 -7.34 -4.96
N ASP A 290 6.25 -7.10 -3.72
CA ASP A 290 7.27 -6.12 -3.34
C ASP A 290 8.68 -6.58 -3.75
N GLU A 291 8.93 -7.89 -3.81
CA GLU A 291 10.23 -8.46 -4.17
C GLU A 291 10.28 -8.98 -5.62
N LEU A 292 9.19 -9.59 -6.07
CA LEU A 292 9.11 -10.32 -7.33
C LEU A 292 8.10 -9.72 -8.30
N GLY A 293 8.52 -9.58 -9.56
CA GLY A 293 7.65 -9.50 -10.71
C GLY A 293 7.19 -10.88 -11.15
N TYR A 294 6.09 -10.94 -11.92
CA TYR A 294 5.58 -12.19 -12.45
C TYR A 294 5.12 -12.08 -13.90
N SER A 295 5.11 -13.21 -14.59
CA SER A 295 4.49 -13.42 -15.90
C SER A 295 3.67 -14.71 -15.85
N TYR A 296 2.40 -14.62 -16.23
CA TYR A 296 1.47 -15.75 -16.22
C TYR A 296 1.24 -16.23 -17.66
N LYS A 297 1.65 -17.47 -17.97
CA LYS A 297 1.60 -18.05 -19.32
C LYS A 297 0.86 -19.41 -19.27
N PRO A 298 -0.48 -19.40 -19.27
CA PRO A 298 -1.27 -20.63 -19.30
C PRO A 298 -1.19 -21.29 -20.68
N GLU A 299 -1.35 -22.61 -20.72
CA GLU A 299 -1.47 -23.36 -21.97
C GLU A 299 -2.93 -23.80 -22.20
N GLY A 300 -3.41 -23.65 -23.43
CA GLY A 300 -4.77 -24.08 -23.81
C GLY A 300 -5.87 -23.31 -23.07
N ASN A 301 -6.86 -24.05 -22.58
CA ASN A 301 -7.91 -23.47 -21.76
C ASN A 301 -7.43 -23.37 -20.31
N SER A 302 -7.69 -22.23 -19.68
CA SER A 302 -7.38 -22.00 -18.28
C SER A 302 -8.36 -21.02 -17.67
N LEU A 303 -8.71 -21.27 -16.41
CA LEU A 303 -9.47 -20.40 -15.56
C LEU A 303 -8.70 -20.24 -14.24
N ALA A 304 -8.30 -19.01 -13.94
CA ALA A 304 -7.65 -18.68 -12.67
C ALA A 304 -8.34 -17.47 -12.03
N MET A 305 -8.32 -17.42 -10.70
CA MET A 305 -8.81 -16.28 -9.94
C MET A 305 -7.66 -15.64 -9.20
N GLN A 306 -7.44 -14.35 -9.39
CA GLN A 306 -6.34 -13.63 -8.74
C GLN A 306 -6.85 -12.49 -7.87
N THR A 307 -6.06 -12.11 -6.87
CA THR A 307 -6.32 -10.97 -5.99
C THR A 307 -5.01 -10.47 -5.38
N TRP A 308 -5.07 -9.33 -4.67
CA TRP A 308 -3.96 -8.80 -3.90
C TRP A 308 -4.43 -8.46 -2.50
N PHE A 309 -3.59 -8.79 -1.53
CA PHE A 309 -3.64 -8.20 -0.22
C PHE A 309 -2.84 -6.91 -0.20
N VAL A 310 -3.49 -5.89 0.34
CA VAL A 310 -2.97 -4.54 0.40
C VAL A 310 -2.76 -4.12 1.85
N THR A 311 -1.73 -3.33 2.09
CA THR A 311 -1.51 -2.68 3.37
C THR A 311 -2.50 -1.53 3.56
N GLN A 312 -2.53 -0.99 4.78
CA GLN A 312 -3.36 0.16 5.11
C GLN A 312 -3.06 1.30 4.13
N ALA A 313 -4.11 1.92 3.59
CA ALA A 313 -3.90 3.20 2.91
C ALA A 313 -3.32 4.14 3.95
N TYR A 314 -2.11 4.66 3.72
CA TYR A 314 -1.66 5.80 4.50
C TYR A 314 -2.75 6.87 4.35
N PRO A 315 -3.45 7.24 5.42
CA PRO A 315 -4.38 8.34 5.32
C PRO A 315 -3.53 9.56 4.98
N HIS A 316 -3.69 10.10 3.78
CA HIS A 316 -3.19 11.45 3.47
C HIS A 316 -3.99 12.54 4.23
N ASN A 317 -4.72 12.17 5.30
CA ASN A 317 -5.16 13.13 6.30
C ASN A 317 -3.94 13.56 7.11
N LEU A 318 -3.32 14.65 6.64
CA LEU A 318 -2.25 15.41 7.27
C LEU A 318 -2.72 16.14 8.54
N GLU A 319 -3.50 15.51 9.41
CA GLU A 319 -3.83 16.08 10.72
C GLU A 319 -3.20 15.33 11.89
N GLU A 320 -2.71 14.11 11.71
CA GLU A 320 -2.10 13.36 12.80
C GLU A 320 -0.95 12.48 12.30
N GLN A 321 0.27 13.04 12.26
CA GLN A 321 1.50 12.36 12.71
C GLN A 321 2.72 13.24 12.46
N ASP A 322 3.15 13.90 13.55
CA ASP A 322 4.47 14.50 13.68
C ASP A 322 5.56 13.42 13.49
N ASN A 323 6.55 13.73 12.66
CA ASN A 323 7.83 13.01 12.49
C ASN A 323 7.85 11.84 11.49
N MET A 324 7.91 12.15 10.18
CA MET A 324 8.94 11.59 9.31
C MET A 324 9.13 12.39 8.01
N VAL A 325 10.40 12.62 7.66
CA VAL A 325 10.85 13.29 6.43
C VAL A 325 10.44 12.45 5.21
N SER A 326 9.46 12.92 4.44
CA SER A 326 9.06 12.29 3.17
C SER A 326 9.94 12.76 2.01
N LEU A 327 10.31 11.84 1.12
CA LEU A 327 10.91 12.17 -0.18
C LEU A 327 9.92 13.00 -1.02
N PRO A 328 10.40 13.95 -1.84
CA PRO A 328 9.52 14.97 -2.42
C PRO A 328 8.52 14.37 -3.42
N VAL A 329 7.24 14.58 -3.12
CA VAL A 329 6.08 14.33 -4.00
C VAL A 329 6.30 14.99 -5.36
N LEU A 330 6.06 14.25 -6.43
CA LEU A 330 6.09 14.76 -7.81
C LEU A 330 4.82 15.59 -8.07
N LEU A 331 4.81 16.84 -7.60
CA LEU A 331 3.69 17.76 -7.79
C LEU A 331 3.42 17.98 -9.29
N HIS A 332 2.20 17.67 -9.76
CA HIS A 332 1.73 17.99 -11.12
C HIS A 332 1.13 19.41 -11.14
N GLY A 333 1.68 20.29 -11.99
CA GLY A 333 1.31 21.71 -12.12
C GLY A 333 2.50 22.57 -12.54
N ASN A 334 2.31 23.89 -12.64
CA ASN A 334 3.43 24.83 -12.76
C ASN A 334 4.30 24.69 -11.49
N ARG A 335 5.55 24.29 -11.67
CA ARG A 335 6.49 24.15 -10.55
C ARG A 335 7.00 25.53 -10.17
N VAL A 336 6.88 25.86 -8.89
CA VAL A 336 7.51 27.04 -8.31
C VAL A 336 8.82 26.60 -7.68
N HIS A 337 9.91 27.25 -8.05
CA HIS A 337 11.20 27.03 -7.43
C HIS A 337 11.41 28.09 -6.36
N ALA A 338 11.59 27.66 -5.11
CA ALA A 338 12.07 28.54 -4.05
C ALA A 338 13.55 28.81 -4.28
N MET A 339 13.88 29.96 -4.86
CA MET A 339 15.24 30.29 -5.27
C MET A 339 16.09 30.87 -4.14
N SER A 340 15.46 31.50 -3.16
CA SER A 340 16.12 32.15 -2.02
C SER A 340 15.13 32.37 -0.87
N LEU A 341 15.66 32.47 0.35
CA LEU A 341 14.94 32.68 1.59
C LEU A 341 15.78 33.59 2.49
N ALA A 342 15.13 34.53 3.19
CA ALA A 342 15.74 35.34 4.23
C ALA A 342 14.81 35.39 5.43
N THR A 343 15.39 35.44 6.63
CA THR A 343 14.66 35.41 7.90
C THR A 343 15.15 36.53 8.80
N ARG A 344 14.24 37.13 9.56
CA ARG A 344 14.55 37.92 10.76
C ARG A 344 13.61 37.46 11.85
N LEU A 345 14.11 36.57 12.70
CA LEU A 345 13.32 35.85 13.69
C LEU A 345 13.93 36.02 15.09
N PRO A 346 13.16 35.76 16.17
CA PRO A 346 13.67 35.71 17.54
C PRO A 346 14.83 34.72 17.70
N GLY A 347 15.64 34.88 18.74
CA GLY A 347 16.82 34.04 18.98
C GLY A 347 18.00 34.35 18.05
N GLU A 348 18.11 35.60 17.57
CA GLU A 348 19.17 36.08 16.67
C GLU A 348 19.26 35.32 15.33
N ALA A 349 18.14 34.74 14.88
CA ALA A 349 18.02 34.02 13.62
C ALA A 349 17.93 34.97 12.40
N LEU A 350 18.99 35.76 12.21
CA LEU A 350 19.18 36.68 11.10
C LEU A 350 19.76 35.94 9.88
N GLY A 351 18.90 35.68 8.90
CA GLY A 351 19.20 34.89 7.73
C GLY A 351 19.19 33.39 7.97
N MET A 352 19.19 32.63 6.87
CA MET A 352 19.01 31.18 6.89
C MET A 352 20.10 30.42 7.64
N GLY A 353 21.35 30.90 7.61
CA GLY A 353 22.46 30.24 8.32
C GLY A 353 22.32 30.30 9.84
N ALA A 354 21.96 31.47 10.38
CA ALA A 354 21.71 31.65 11.81
C ALA A 354 20.45 30.89 12.24
N PHE A 355 19.39 30.96 11.43
CA PHE A 355 18.16 30.20 11.67
C PHE A 355 18.40 28.68 11.72
N TRP A 356 19.18 28.14 10.77
CA TRP A 356 19.49 26.72 10.77
C TRP A 356 20.33 26.31 11.98
N SER A 357 21.27 27.15 12.40
CA SER A 357 22.10 26.91 13.60
C SER A 357 21.24 26.90 14.87
N MET A 358 20.27 27.80 14.96
CA MET A 358 19.29 27.85 16.06
C MET A 358 18.46 26.57 16.13
N LEU A 359 17.95 26.08 14.99
CA LEU A 359 17.17 24.83 14.93
C LEU A 359 18.00 23.61 15.34
N LEU A 360 19.22 23.48 14.81
CA LEU A 360 20.13 22.37 15.16
C LEU A 360 20.52 22.40 16.64
N GLY A 361 20.64 23.59 17.22
CA GLY A 361 20.94 23.77 18.63
C GLY A 361 19.76 23.54 19.57
N GLY A 362 18.53 23.36 19.04
CA GLY A 362 17.31 23.27 19.86
C GLY A 362 17.09 24.52 20.71
N VAL A 363 17.49 25.70 20.20
CA VAL A 363 17.47 26.96 20.96
C VAL A 363 16.04 27.46 21.14
N ASP A 364 15.67 27.73 22.39
CA ASP A 364 14.45 28.48 22.72
C ASP A 364 14.69 29.99 22.51
N GLY A 365 13.97 30.59 21.57
CA GLY A 365 14.09 32.01 21.21
C GLY A 365 13.20 32.94 22.04
N LEU A 366 12.50 32.43 23.05
CA LEU A 366 11.66 33.26 23.93
C LEU A 366 12.51 34.04 24.93
N THR A 367 12.26 35.34 25.01
CA THR A 367 12.87 36.23 26.00
C THR A 367 11.77 36.89 26.81
N THR A 368 12.12 37.46 27.97
CA THR A 368 11.26 38.46 28.59
C THR A 368 11.04 39.62 27.61
N VAL A 369 9.88 40.27 27.67
CA VAL A 369 9.63 41.49 26.86
C VAL A 369 10.78 42.49 27.07
N PRO A 370 11.48 42.91 26.00
CA PRO A 370 12.56 43.88 26.14
C PRO A 370 12.02 45.21 26.67
N THR A 371 12.75 45.82 27.62
CA THR A 371 12.37 47.12 28.21
C THR A 371 12.33 48.25 27.19
N GLY A 372 13.05 48.12 26.07
CA GLY A 372 12.97 49.04 24.93
C GLY A 372 11.63 49.00 24.17
N ARG A 373 10.79 47.98 24.42
CA ARG A 373 9.43 47.87 23.86
C ARG A 373 8.41 48.50 24.79
N TRP A 374 8.26 47.96 25.99
CA TRP A 374 7.49 48.51 27.10
C TRP A 374 7.91 47.83 28.41
N ASP A 375 7.62 48.45 29.54
CA ASP A 375 7.86 47.84 30.85
C ASP A 375 6.77 46.82 31.18
N MET A 376 7.06 45.54 30.94
CA MET A 376 6.12 44.46 31.17
C MET A 376 5.74 44.27 32.65
N ASN A 377 6.58 44.71 33.59
CA ASN A 377 6.27 44.57 35.02
C ASN A 377 5.03 45.38 35.41
N ALA A 378 4.78 46.51 34.73
CA ALA A 378 3.60 47.34 34.96
C ALA A 378 2.29 46.69 34.47
N TYR A 379 2.37 45.68 33.61
CA TYR A 379 1.23 45.04 32.96
C TYR A 379 1.09 43.56 33.32
N TYR A 380 1.98 43.01 34.14
CA TYR A 380 1.94 41.60 34.53
C TYR A 380 0.87 41.33 35.59
N SER A 381 0.09 40.27 35.39
CA SER A 381 -0.86 39.73 36.38
C SER A 381 -0.88 38.21 36.31
N GLU A 382 -0.82 37.51 37.44
CA GLU A 382 -0.94 36.04 37.48
C GLU A 382 -2.34 35.54 37.07
N GLU A 383 -3.34 36.43 37.01
CA GLU A 383 -4.73 36.09 36.65
C GLU A 383 -4.87 35.81 35.14
N ARG A 384 -5.28 34.58 34.78
CA ARG A 384 -5.45 34.14 33.37
C ARG A 384 -6.65 34.75 32.66
N THR A 385 -7.59 35.36 33.39
CA THR A 385 -8.73 36.13 32.87
C THR A 385 -8.56 37.58 33.31
N PRO A 386 -7.69 38.36 32.65
CA PRO A 386 -7.35 39.68 33.14
C PRO A 386 -8.53 40.65 32.95
N ASN A 387 -8.76 41.50 33.96
CA ASN A 387 -9.74 42.59 33.92
C ASN A 387 -9.24 43.77 33.05
N GLY A 388 -8.98 43.51 31.76
CA GLY A 388 -8.57 44.52 30.76
C GLY A 388 -7.17 45.13 31.00
N GLY A 389 -6.29 45.03 29.99
CA GLY A 389 -5.01 45.77 29.98
C GLY A 389 -3.85 45.15 30.77
N THR A 390 -3.98 43.92 31.28
CA THR A 390 -2.87 43.15 31.89
C THR A 390 -2.67 41.82 31.17
N SER A 391 -1.50 41.19 31.33
CA SER A 391 -1.12 39.92 30.71
C SER A 391 -0.48 38.99 31.73
N TYR A 392 -0.81 37.70 31.65
CA TYR A 392 -0.19 36.64 32.45
C TYR A 392 1.10 36.07 31.85
N ALA A 393 1.45 36.47 30.63
CA ALA A 393 2.67 36.04 29.96
C ALA A 393 3.68 37.19 29.91
N MET A 394 4.88 36.98 30.47
CA MET A 394 5.99 37.95 30.43
C MET A 394 7.02 37.66 29.33
N HIS A 395 6.90 36.52 28.67
CA HIS A 395 7.84 36.05 27.65
C HIS A 395 7.21 36.11 26.27
N GLY A 396 8.03 36.37 25.26
CA GLY A 396 7.64 36.40 23.86
C GLY A 396 8.86 36.28 22.94
N GLY A 397 8.60 36.07 21.66
CA GLY A 397 9.65 36.08 20.64
C GLY A 397 9.87 37.50 20.12
N PHE A 398 11.05 38.06 20.35
CA PHE A 398 11.40 39.41 19.89
C PHE A 398 12.61 39.38 18.98
N VAL A 399 12.52 40.13 17.87
CA VAL A 399 13.69 40.55 17.10
C VAL A 399 14.34 41.73 17.82
N SER A 400 15.67 41.84 17.75
CA SER A 400 16.41 42.90 18.44
C SER A 400 15.89 44.29 18.04
N ASP A 401 15.93 45.23 18.98
CA ASP A 401 15.48 46.61 18.72
C ASP A 401 16.32 47.29 17.64
N PHE A 402 17.61 46.93 17.54
CA PHE A 402 18.49 47.43 16.50
C PHE A 402 18.04 46.94 15.12
N ASP A 403 17.74 45.66 14.96
CA ASP A 403 17.37 45.05 13.67
C ASP A 403 15.96 45.42 13.21
N ILE A 404 15.10 45.86 14.13
CA ILE A 404 13.73 46.29 13.81
C ILE A 404 13.66 47.80 13.52
N ILE A 405 14.43 48.63 14.23
CA ILE A 405 14.40 50.09 14.08
C ILE A 405 15.39 50.54 13.00
N GLY A 406 16.52 49.84 12.87
CA GLY A 406 17.55 50.10 11.87
C GLY A 406 17.01 49.97 10.45
N PHE A 407 17.41 50.91 9.59
CA PHE A 407 17.07 50.88 8.17
C PHE A 407 18.05 51.74 7.36
N ASP A 408 18.64 51.18 6.31
CA ASP A 408 19.50 51.93 5.38
C ASP A 408 18.63 52.72 4.36
N ASN A 409 18.12 53.86 4.81
CA ASN A 409 17.23 54.69 4.01
C ASN A 409 17.88 55.20 2.70
N ASP A 410 19.18 55.49 2.73
CA ASP A 410 19.92 56.02 1.58
C ASP A 410 20.05 54.94 0.48
N PHE A 411 20.28 53.69 0.86
CA PHE A 411 20.33 52.56 -0.07
C PHE A 411 19.02 52.36 -0.85
N PHE A 412 17.88 52.64 -0.21
CA PHE A 412 16.55 52.59 -0.82
C PHE A 412 16.08 53.92 -1.41
N SER A 413 16.89 54.98 -1.32
CA SER A 413 16.56 56.32 -1.80
C SER A 413 15.30 56.89 -1.14
N ILE A 414 15.14 56.64 0.16
CA ILE A 414 14.04 57.14 0.99
C ILE A 414 14.57 58.26 1.88
N ALA A 415 13.85 59.38 1.96
CA ALA A 415 14.24 60.50 2.81
C ALA A 415 14.20 60.11 4.28
N LYS A 416 15.10 60.67 5.11
CA LYS A 416 15.18 60.34 6.53
C LYS A 416 13.84 60.56 7.26
N GLU A 417 13.15 61.66 6.97
CA GLU A 417 11.87 62.02 7.58
C GLU A 417 10.73 61.08 7.18
N GLU A 418 10.85 60.44 6.01
CA GLU A 418 9.94 59.40 5.55
C GLU A 418 10.26 58.08 6.22
N ALA A 419 11.54 57.69 6.23
CA ALA A 419 12.02 56.48 6.89
C ALA A 419 11.63 56.42 8.37
N GLU A 420 11.74 57.52 9.10
CA GLU A 420 11.32 57.60 10.52
C GLU A 420 9.85 57.26 10.74
N ARG A 421 8.98 57.58 9.77
CA ARG A 421 7.53 57.32 9.82
C ARG A 421 7.11 55.96 9.26
N MET A 422 7.96 55.33 8.45
CA MET A 422 7.69 53.99 7.94
C MET A 422 7.55 53.00 9.08
N SER A 423 6.58 52.09 8.99
CA SER A 423 6.48 51.03 9.98
C SER A 423 7.71 50.12 9.91
N PRO A 424 8.16 49.54 11.04
CA PRO A 424 9.28 48.61 11.04
C PRO A 424 9.08 47.43 10.08
N GLY A 425 7.83 46.93 9.96
CA GLY A 425 7.49 45.88 9.00
C GLY A 425 7.79 46.27 7.54
N GLN A 426 7.49 47.50 7.13
CA GLN A 426 7.80 47.98 5.78
C GLN A 426 9.31 48.04 5.52
N ARG A 427 10.09 48.49 6.50
CA ARG A 427 11.56 48.58 6.42
C ARG A 427 12.17 47.19 6.28
N VAL A 428 11.75 46.25 7.13
CA VAL A 428 12.21 44.85 7.09
C VAL A 428 11.86 44.19 5.75
N VAL A 429 10.66 44.43 5.20
CA VAL A 429 10.26 43.88 3.89
C VAL A 429 11.14 44.41 2.76
N LEU A 430 11.55 45.69 2.80
CA LEU A 430 12.46 46.25 1.79
C LEU A 430 13.85 45.62 1.86
N GLU A 431 14.43 45.51 3.06
CA GLU A 431 15.76 44.93 3.26
C GLU A 431 15.78 43.44 2.92
N THR A 432 14.86 42.66 3.50
CA THR A 432 14.77 41.21 3.23
C THR A 432 14.40 40.92 1.78
N GLY A 433 13.52 41.72 1.17
CA GLY A 433 13.18 41.63 -0.25
C GLY A 433 14.39 41.87 -1.17
N PHE A 434 15.24 42.85 -0.82
CA PHE A 434 16.50 43.05 -1.54
C PHE A 434 17.46 41.88 -1.33
N GLU A 435 17.64 41.41 -0.09
CA GLU A 435 18.52 40.29 0.26
C GLU A 435 18.16 39.01 -0.53
N ILE A 436 16.87 38.63 -0.55
CA ILE A 436 16.44 37.40 -1.24
C ILE A 436 16.65 37.48 -2.75
N LEU A 437 16.36 38.64 -3.36
CA LEU A 437 16.56 38.84 -4.79
C LEU A 437 18.05 38.81 -5.13
N HIS A 438 18.89 39.43 -4.30
CA HIS A 438 20.33 39.43 -4.48
C HIS A 438 20.91 38.02 -4.36
N GLN A 439 20.53 37.27 -3.33
CA GLN A 439 20.94 35.88 -3.14
C GLN A 439 20.46 34.96 -4.26
N ALA A 440 19.29 35.22 -4.85
CA ALA A 440 18.80 34.53 -6.05
C ALA A 440 19.55 34.91 -7.34
N GLY A 441 20.56 35.79 -7.26
CA GLY A 441 21.40 36.21 -8.39
C GLY A 441 20.85 37.41 -9.17
N HIS A 442 19.84 38.11 -8.66
CA HIS A 442 19.30 39.29 -9.30
C HIS A 442 20.00 40.58 -8.83
N SER A 443 20.16 41.52 -9.75
CA SER A 443 20.59 42.90 -9.46
C SER A 443 19.41 43.86 -9.54
N LYS A 444 19.55 45.07 -8.96
CA LYS A 444 18.54 46.14 -9.09
C LYS A 444 18.20 46.44 -10.56
N GLN A 445 19.15 46.28 -11.48
CA GLN A 445 18.93 46.47 -12.91
C GLN A 445 18.20 45.29 -13.57
N SER A 446 18.53 44.04 -13.20
CA SER A 446 17.93 42.86 -13.82
C SER A 446 16.45 42.69 -13.48
N VAL A 447 16.00 43.25 -12.34
CA VAL A 447 14.60 43.17 -11.92
C VAL A 447 13.72 44.28 -12.49
N ARG A 448 14.31 45.37 -13.01
CA ARG A 448 13.55 46.49 -13.57
C ARG A 448 12.79 46.05 -14.82
N GLY A 449 11.47 46.19 -14.79
CA GLY A 449 10.59 45.83 -15.91
C GLY A 449 10.18 44.35 -15.94
N LEU A 450 10.63 43.53 -14.97
CA LEU A 450 10.11 42.18 -14.82
C LEU A 450 8.67 42.20 -14.32
N THR A 451 7.85 41.29 -14.83
CA THR A 451 6.52 41.02 -14.29
C THR A 451 6.67 40.18 -13.01
N CYS A 452 6.91 40.85 -11.88
CA CYS A 452 7.07 40.23 -10.58
C CYS A 452 5.86 40.53 -9.68
N GLY A 453 5.17 39.49 -9.21
CA GLY A 453 4.16 39.62 -8.16
C GLY A 453 4.81 39.75 -6.79
N THR A 454 4.29 40.63 -5.93
CA THR A 454 4.67 40.71 -4.52
C THR A 454 3.45 40.38 -3.68
N PHE A 455 3.60 39.40 -2.78
CA PHE A 455 2.53 38.95 -1.90
C PHE A 455 3.03 39.06 -0.45
N LEU A 456 2.34 39.84 0.37
CA LEU A 456 2.73 40.13 1.75
C LEU A 456 1.56 39.79 2.69
N GLY A 457 1.85 39.03 3.74
CA GLY A 457 0.96 38.88 4.89
C GLY A 457 1.34 39.93 5.94
N ASP A 458 0.42 40.85 6.23
CA ASP A 458 0.60 41.87 7.27
C ASP A 458 -0.74 42.02 8.02
N SER A 459 -0.68 41.91 9.35
CA SER A 459 -1.82 42.11 10.24
C SER A 459 -1.95 43.56 10.73
N GLY A 460 -1.06 44.45 10.28
CA GLY A 460 -0.95 45.82 10.77
C GLY A 460 -0.09 45.91 12.03
N ASN A 461 0.20 47.15 12.43
CA ASN A 461 0.97 47.47 13.63
C ASN A 461 0.56 48.84 14.18
N ASP A 462 0.93 49.09 15.44
CA ASP A 462 0.57 50.32 16.16
C ASP A 462 1.55 51.48 15.92
N TRP A 463 2.49 51.34 14.98
CA TRP A 463 3.59 52.31 14.79
C TRP A 463 3.09 53.72 14.45
N GLN A 464 2.03 53.83 13.64
CA GLN A 464 1.46 55.12 13.27
C GLN A 464 0.89 55.88 14.47
N TYR A 465 0.30 55.17 15.45
CA TYR A 465 -0.18 55.77 16.69
C TYR A 465 0.99 56.27 17.55
N MET A 466 2.10 55.53 17.57
CA MET A 466 3.31 55.90 18.29
C MET A 466 4.00 57.14 17.70
N CYS A 467 4.11 57.24 16.36
CA CYS A 467 4.67 58.43 15.70
C CYS A 467 3.80 59.68 15.94
N GLY A 468 2.48 59.55 15.85
CA GLY A 468 1.56 60.67 16.12
C GLY A 468 1.62 61.16 17.57
N ALA A 469 1.78 60.25 18.54
CA ALA A 469 1.98 60.60 19.93
C ALA A 469 3.31 61.36 20.16
N GLN A 470 4.40 60.92 19.53
CA GLN A 470 5.70 61.61 19.61
C GLN A 470 5.67 63.03 19.05
N ASP A 471 4.96 63.26 17.94
CA ASP A 471 4.80 64.61 17.37
C ASP A 471 4.00 65.52 18.31
N ALA A 472 3.00 64.98 19.01
CA ALA A 472 2.25 65.71 20.04
C ALA A 472 3.10 66.07 21.27
N PHE A 473 3.95 65.16 21.74
CA PHE A 473 4.89 65.42 22.84
C PHE A 473 5.95 66.47 22.45
N LYS A 474 6.51 66.39 21.23
CA LYS A 474 7.43 67.40 20.69
C LYS A 474 6.79 68.79 20.57
N LEU A 475 5.52 68.87 20.15
CA LEU A 475 4.75 70.12 20.08
C LEU A 475 4.41 70.70 21.47
N MET A 476 4.32 69.85 22.49
CA MET A 476 4.10 70.24 23.89
C MET A 476 5.40 70.59 24.66
N GLY A 477 6.58 70.44 24.03
CA GLY A 477 7.87 70.85 24.59
C GLY A 477 8.34 70.04 25.79
N MET A 478 7.89 68.80 25.93
CA MET A 478 8.27 67.86 26.99
C MET A 478 9.31 66.85 26.53
#